data_AF-A0A4U0XY25-F1
#
_entry.id   AF-A0A4U0XY25-F1
#
_cell.length_a   1.000
_cell.length_b   1.000
_cell.length_c   1.000
_cell.angle_alpha   90.00
_cell.angle_beta   90.00
_cell.angle_gamma   90.00
#
_symmetry.space_group_name_H-M   'P 1'
#
loop_
_entity.id
_entity.type
_entity.pdbx_description
1 polymer ?
#
loop_
_entity_poly.entity_id
_entity_poly.type
_entity_poly.pdbx_seq_one_letter_code
_entity_poly.pdbx_strand_id
1 'polypeptide(L)'
;MANYVSATSETINISSQQQQDHVLPPPLTLTEEDWMTARRLTERLSEASSTLADQPVALLKYLSNFRDWTLRQVAKPANGSFEVSNVGVFDYATSPKSSPSQTTRPKWTLHNMLFSQSANALGDPFNVNVASTKGGPLAIVLTWWPGMLGVEDEEMLVEEICEGLVEQMAHF
;
A
#
# COMPACT_ATOMS: atom_id res chain seq x y z
N MET A 1 -10.21 -24.52 -11.96
CA MET A 1 -9.51 -23.25 -11.70
C MET A 1 -10.59 -22.27 -11.29
N ALA A 2 -10.67 -21.96 -9.99
CA ALA A 2 -11.67 -21.02 -9.49
C ALA A 2 -11.16 -19.60 -9.73
N ASN A 3 -11.98 -18.75 -10.34
CA ASN A 3 -11.71 -17.32 -10.37
C ASN A 3 -12.03 -16.78 -8.98
N TYR A 4 -11.03 -16.56 -8.14
CA TYR A 4 -11.21 -15.86 -6.89
C TYR A 4 -11.40 -14.37 -7.19
N VAL A 5 -12.59 -13.87 -6.87
CA VAL A 5 -12.89 -12.44 -7.00
C VAL A 5 -12.23 -11.75 -5.82
N SER A 6 -11.43 -10.71 -6.07
CA SER A 6 -10.96 -9.84 -5.00
C SER A 6 -12.17 -9.12 -4.40
N ALA A 7 -12.40 -9.33 -3.11
CA ALA A 7 -13.46 -8.69 -2.35
C ALA A 7 -12.85 -8.06 -1.09
N THR A 8 -13.44 -6.96 -0.64
CA THR A 8 -13.12 -6.38 0.65
C THR A 8 -13.68 -7.28 1.74
N SER A 9 -12.80 -7.83 2.59
CA SER A 9 -13.22 -8.61 3.76
C SER A 9 -13.65 -7.69 4.91
N GLU A 10 -12.84 -6.67 5.20
CA GLU A 10 -13.04 -5.76 6.32
C GLU A 10 -12.68 -4.31 5.95
N THR A 11 -13.25 -3.34 6.65
CA THR A 11 -12.84 -1.93 6.58
C THR A 11 -12.81 -1.35 7.99
N ILE A 12 -11.60 -0.99 8.43
CA ILE A 12 -11.37 -0.40 9.75
C ILE A 12 -11.21 1.12 9.57
N ASN A 13 -12.05 1.89 10.26
CA ASN A 13 -11.97 3.35 10.25
C ASN A 13 -11.27 3.83 11.53
N ILE A 14 -10.04 4.32 11.37
CA ILE A 14 -9.27 4.91 12.47
C ILE A 14 -9.65 6.40 12.55
N SER A 15 -10.32 6.77 13.62
CA SER A 15 -10.60 8.18 13.92
C SER A 15 -9.47 8.69 14.80
N SER A 16 -8.80 9.78 14.43
CA SER A 16 -7.87 10.43 15.37
C SER A 16 -8.68 10.89 16.58
N GLN A 17 -8.28 10.50 17.79
CA GLN A 17 -9.04 10.74 19.03
C GLN A 17 -9.13 12.23 19.42
N GLN A 18 -8.69 13.17 18.57
CA GLN A 18 -8.66 14.61 18.83
C GLN A 18 -10.05 15.29 19.03
N GLN A 19 -11.15 14.56 19.12
CA GLN A 19 -12.51 15.15 19.15
C GLN A 19 -13.42 14.67 20.30
N GLN A 20 -12.87 14.22 21.44
CA GLN A 20 -13.63 14.08 22.69
C GLN A 20 -12.93 14.81 23.84
N ASP A 21 -13.71 15.63 24.58
CA ASP A 21 -13.33 16.51 25.70
C ASP A 21 -12.77 15.80 26.96
N HIS A 22 -12.05 14.69 26.79
CA HIS A 22 -11.33 14.02 27.88
C HIS A 22 -9.83 14.27 27.72
N VAL A 23 -9.15 14.66 28.80
CA VAL A 23 -7.69 14.87 28.85
C VAL A 23 -6.99 13.60 28.38
N LEU A 24 -6.57 13.58 27.10
CA LEU A 24 -5.86 12.47 26.50
C LEU A 24 -4.39 12.45 26.97
N PRO A 25 -3.76 11.26 27.07
CA PRO A 25 -2.31 11.18 27.10
C PRO A 25 -1.75 11.89 25.85
N PRO A 26 -0.56 12.52 25.94
CA PRO A 26 0.03 13.20 24.80
C PRO A 26 0.18 12.22 23.64
N PRO A 27 -0.02 12.65 22.38
CA PRO A 27 0.27 11.81 21.22
C PRO A 27 1.69 11.27 21.38
N LEU A 28 1.86 9.97 21.16
CA LEU A 28 3.19 9.35 21.24
C LEU A 28 4.06 10.04 20.20
N THR A 29 4.98 10.86 20.70
CA THR A 29 5.98 11.49 19.85
C THR A 29 6.87 10.39 19.31
N LEU A 30 7.02 10.31 17.99
CA LEU A 30 7.99 9.43 17.34
C LEU A 30 9.29 9.45 18.12
N THR A 31 9.70 8.27 18.57
CA THR A 31 10.92 8.12 19.36
C THR A 31 12.13 8.36 18.47
N GLU A 32 13.29 8.60 19.09
CA GLU A 32 14.55 8.66 18.34
C GLU A 32 14.80 7.35 17.57
N GLU A 33 14.36 6.20 18.12
CA GLU A 33 14.47 4.90 17.47
C GLU A 33 13.60 4.80 16.21
N ASP A 34 12.38 5.35 16.24
CA ASP A 34 11.50 5.40 15.06
C ASP A 34 12.11 6.24 13.94
N TRP A 35 12.66 7.41 14.29
CA TRP A 35 13.34 8.28 13.33
C TRP A 35 14.62 7.65 12.77
N MET A 36 15.40 6.98 13.61
CA MET A 36 16.57 6.23 13.18
C MET A 36 16.20 5.08 12.23
N THR A 37 15.10 4.40 12.51
CA THR A 37 14.56 3.34 11.64
C THR A 37 14.10 3.91 10.30
N ALA A 38 13.33 5.00 10.31
CA ALA A 38 12.87 5.68 9.09
C ALA A 38 14.04 6.18 8.24
N ARG A 39 15.08 6.74 8.87
CA ARG A 39 16.31 7.17 8.20
C ARG A 39 17.03 6.01 7.54
N ARG A 40 17.29 4.95 8.28
CA ARG A 40 17.96 3.74 7.78
C ARG A 40 17.19 3.10 6.63
N LEU A 41 15.86 3.03 6.73
CA LEU A 41 15.01 2.53 5.65
C LEU A 41 15.15 3.40 4.39
N THR A 42 15.09 4.72 4.54
CA THR A 42 15.24 5.68 3.44
C THR A 42 16.61 5.54 2.77
N GLU A 43 17.68 5.42 3.54
CA GLU A 43 19.04 5.22 3.02
C GLU A 43 19.15 3.92 2.22
N ARG A 44 18.59 2.81 2.73
CA ARG A 44 18.59 1.52 2.03
C ARG A 44 17.76 1.54 0.74
N LEU A 45 16.60 2.19 0.76
CA LEU A 45 15.77 2.37 -0.44
C LEU A 45 16.49 3.21 -1.49
N SER A 46 17.15 4.30 -1.06
CA SER A 46 17.98 5.14 -1.93
C SER A 46 19.11 4.35 -2.57
N GLU A 47 19.87 3.60 -1.77
CA GLU A 47 20.96 2.73 -2.25
C GLU A 47 20.45 1.69 -3.26
N ALA A 48 19.40 0.94 -2.93
CA ALA A 48 18.83 -0.06 -3.82
C ALA A 48 18.35 0.55 -5.15
N SER A 49 17.65 1.71 -5.08
CA SER A 49 17.12 2.42 -6.25
C SER A 49 18.21 3.00 -7.16
N SER A 50 19.44 3.18 -6.65
CA SER A 50 20.57 3.71 -7.42
C SER A 50 21.22 2.68 -8.34
N THR A 51 20.82 1.41 -8.24
CA THR A 51 21.37 0.30 -9.03
C THR A 51 20.40 -0.17 -10.12
N LEU A 52 20.93 -0.82 -11.17
CA LEU A 52 20.14 -1.52 -12.19
C LEU A 52 19.90 -3.00 -11.83
N ALA A 53 20.36 -3.45 -10.66
CA ALA A 53 20.10 -4.81 -10.19
C ALA A 53 18.60 -4.97 -9.92
N ASP A 54 18.06 -6.14 -10.24
CA ASP A 54 16.66 -6.49 -9.97
C ASP A 54 15.61 -5.51 -10.56
N GLN A 55 15.96 -4.79 -11.62
CA GLN A 55 15.04 -3.95 -12.40
C GLN A 55 14.75 -4.55 -13.79
N PRO A 56 13.90 -5.59 -13.90
CA PRO A 56 13.58 -6.22 -15.19
C PRO A 56 12.62 -5.37 -16.06
N VAL A 57 12.73 -4.04 -15.97
CA VAL A 57 11.86 -3.12 -16.70
C VAL A 57 12.02 -3.34 -18.21
N ALA A 58 10.89 -3.54 -18.88
CA ALA A 58 10.83 -3.79 -20.32
C ALA A 58 11.61 -5.02 -20.82
N LEU A 59 12.04 -5.94 -19.95
CA LEU A 59 12.73 -7.17 -20.37
C LEU A 59 11.75 -8.25 -20.85
N LEU A 60 10.49 -8.22 -20.39
CA LEU A 60 9.45 -9.16 -20.80
C LEU A 60 9.28 -9.22 -22.33
N LYS A 61 9.51 -8.12 -23.05
CA LYS A 61 9.40 -8.07 -24.53
C LYS A 61 10.38 -9.00 -25.26
N TYR A 62 11.42 -9.48 -24.59
CA TYR A 62 12.41 -10.41 -25.15
C TYR A 62 12.06 -11.88 -24.93
N LEU A 63 10.96 -12.16 -24.21
CA LEU A 63 10.49 -13.54 -24.02
C LEU A 63 9.88 -14.08 -25.32
N SER A 64 10.35 -15.24 -25.76
CA SER A 64 9.77 -15.96 -26.90
C SER A 64 8.44 -16.64 -26.56
N ASN A 65 8.24 -17.02 -25.29
CA ASN A 65 7.02 -17.64 -24.80
C ASN A 65 6.69 -17.12 -23.40
N PHE A 66 5.79 -16.14 -23.35
CA PHE A 66 5.32 -15.52 -22.10
C PHE A 66 4.64 -16.53 -21.18
N ARG A 67 3.78 -17.40 -21.72
CA ARG A 67 2.99 -18.33 -20.93
C ARG A 67 3.88 -19.31 -20.17
N ASP A 68 4.82 -19.94 -20.85
CA ASP A 68 5.74 -20.90 -20.22
C ASP A 68 6.63 -20.23 -19.17
N TRP A 69 7.15 -19.03 -19.48
CA TRP A 69 7.90 -18.25 -18.50
C TRP A 69 7.07 -17.92 -17.26
N THR A 70 5.85 -17.41 -17.43
CA THR A 70 4.95 -17.06 -16.31
C THR A 70 4.63 -18.29 -15.46
N LEU A 71 4.28 -19.43 -16.08
CA LEU A 71 3.99 -20.67 -15.34
C LEU A 71 5.19 -21.13 -14.50
N ARG A 72 6.42 -20.97 -15.01
CA ARG A 72 7.64 -21.27 -14.26
C ARG A 72 7.90 -20.30 -13.10
N GLN A 73 7.52 -19.03 -13.24
CA GLN A 73 7.67 -18.07 -12.14
C GLN A 73 6.62 -18.29 -11.05
N VAL A 74 5.35 -18.54 -11.39
CA VAL A 74 4.28 -18.85 -10.41
C VAL A 74 4.61 -20.11 -9.59
N ALA A 75 5.37 -21.04 -10.15
CA ALA A 75 5.79 -22.25 -9.44
C ALA A 75 6.92 -22.04 -8.42
N LYS A 76 7.53 -20.84 -8.37
CA LYS A 76 8.61 -20.54 -7.43
C LYS A 76 8.03 -19.96 -6.13
N PRO A 77 8.71 -20.18 -4.99
CA PRO A 77 8.37 -19.46 -3.77
C PRO A 77 8.59 -17.96 -3.95
N ALA A 78 7.85 -17.15 -3.19
CA ALA A 78 8.06 -15.72 -3.14
C ALA A 78 9.50 -15.40 -2.66
N ASN A 79 10.09 -14.35 -3.23
CA ASN A 79 11.47 -13.95 -2.93
C ASN A 79 11.55 -12.86 -1.84
N GLY A 80 10.44 -12.18 -1.54
CA GLY A 80 10.34 -11.21 -0.46
C GLY A 80 9.24 -11.57 0.54
N SER A 81 9.17 -10.79 1.61
CA SER A 81 8.20 -10.98 2.70
C SER A 81 6.86 -10.30 2.42
N PHE A 82 6.92 -9.08 1.89
CA PHE A 82 5.76 -8.26 1.55
C PHE A 82 6.16 -7.12 0.61
N GLU A 83 5.19 -6.62 -0.14
CA GLU A 83 5.35 -5.44 -1.00
C GLU A 83 4.65 -4.24 -0.37
N VAL A 84 5.25 -3.05 -0.44
CA VAL A 84 4.55 -1.79 -0.15
C VAL A 84 4.50 -0.95 -1.41
N SER A 85 3.29 -0.57 -1.81
CA SER A 85 3.04 0.23 -2.99
C SER A 85 2.32 1.51 -2.58
N ASN A 86 2.99 2.64 -2.77
CA ASN A 86 2.50 3.94 -2.33
C ASN A 86 2.33 4.88 -3.53
N VAL A 87 1.08 5.28 -3.81
CA VAL A 87 0.75 6.20 -4.91
C VAL A 87 0.68 7.66 -4.47
N GLY A 88 0.95 7.93 -3.18
CA GLY A 88 1.04 9.27 -2.62
C GLY A 88 -0.31 9.96 -2.44
N VAL A 89 -0.27 11.29 -2.50
CA VAL A 89 -1.44 12.16 -2.33
C VAL A 89 -2.01 12.54 -3.69
N PHE A 90 -3.27 12.20 -3.94
CA PHE A 90 -3.99 12.64 -5.11
C PHE A 90 -4.59 14.04 -4.90
N ASP A 91 -4.07 15.02 -5.64
CA ASP A 91 -4.55 16.41 -5.64
C ASP A 91 -5.39 16.72 -6.89
N TYR A 92 -6.70 16.49 -6.79
CA TYR A 92 -7.65 16.71 -7.88
C TYR A 92 -7.79 18.19 -8.31
N ALA A 93 -7.38 19.15 -7.46
CA ALA A 93 -7.53 20.58 -7.73
C ALA A 93 -6.49 21.11 -8.73
N THR A 94 -5.49 20.31 -9.10
CA THR A 94 -4.38 20.69 -10.00
C THR A 94 -4.63 20.37 -11.48
N SER A 95 -5.86 19.99 -11.86
CA SER A 95 -6.23 19.83 -13.27
C SER A 95 -5.75 21.06 -14.07
N PRO A 96 -4.97 20.89 -15.15
CA PRO A 96 -4.41 22.03 -15.88
C PRO A 96 -5.57 22.92 -16.31
N LYS A 97 -5.50 24.19 -15.92
CA LYS A 97 -6.44 25.24 -16.31
C LYS A 97 -6.45 25.33 -17.84
N SER A 98 -7.24 24.48 -18.48
CA SER A 98 -7.54 24.57 -19.89
C SER A 98 -8.44 25.79 -20.03
N SER A 99 -7.82 26.90 -20.44
CA SER A 99 -8.39 28.22 -20.67
C SER A 99 -8.41 29.18 -19.47
N PRO A 100 -7.86 30.40 -19.61
CA PRO A 100 -7.85 31.43 -18.57
C PRO A 100 -9.23 32.06 -18.26
N SER A 101 -10.33 31.56 -18.84
CA SER A 101 -11.67 32.15 -18.72
C SER A 101 -12.71 31.35 -17.93
N GLN A 102 -12.37 30.21 -17.33
CA GLN A 102 -13.30 29.48 -16.47
C GLN A 102 -12.82 29.40 -15.02
N THR A 103 -13.36 30.28 -14.19
CA THR A 103 -13.35 30.25 -12.73
C THR A 103 -14.31 29.18 -12.17
N THR A 104 -14.53 28.08 -12.89
CA THR A 104 -15.41 27.02 -12.42
C THR A 104 -14.67 26.17 -11.39
N ARG A 105 -15.06 26.30 -10.13
CA ARG A 105 -14.75 25.31 -9.09
C ARG A 105 -15.08 23.91 -9.64
N PRO A 106 -14.28 22.88 -9.31
CA PRO A 106 -14.56 21.52 -9.77
C PRO A 106 -15.99 21.13 -9.36
N LYS A 107 -16.75 20.54 -10.31
CA LYS A 107 -18.17 20.15 -10.12
C LYS A 107 -18.35 18.95 -9.20
N TRP A 108 -17.26 18.35 -8.75
CA TRP A 108 -17.20 17.19 -7.88
C TRP A 108 -16.01 17.35 -6.94
N THR A 109 -16.13 16.79 -5.74
CA THR A 109 -15.07 16.75 -4.72
C THR A 109 -14.63 15.32 -4.52
N LEU A 110 -13.33 15.08 -4.45
CA LEU A 110 -12.79 13.79 -4.04
C LEU A 110 -12.55 13.81 -2.53
N HIS A 111 -13.23 12.91 -1.81
CA HIS A 111 -13.06 12.78 -0.36
C HIS A 111 -12.06 11.67 -0.03
N ASN A 112 -12.25 10.49 -0.60
CA ASN A 112 -11.45 9.30 -0.28
C ASN A 112 -10.89 8.68 -1.56
N MET A 113 -9.75 8.02 -1.43
CA MET A 113 -9.12 7.22 -2.48
C MET A 113 -8.70 5.90 -1.90
N LEU A 114 -9.09 4.81 -2.55
CA LEU A 114 -8.60 3.47 -2.26
C LEU A 114 -7.75 3.02 -3.44
N PHE A 115 -6.65 2.35 -3.15
CA PHE A 115 -5.78 1.73 -4.13
C PHE A 115 -5.57 0.29 -3.69
N SER A 116 -5.77 -0.65 -4.60
CA SER A 116 -5.62 -2.08 -4.34
C SER A 116 -5.01 -2.77 -5.55
N GLN A 117 -4.10 -3.69 -5.31
CA GLN A 117 -3.59 -4.60 -6.33
C GLN A 117 -4.31 -5.94 -6.22
N SER A 118 -4.56 -6.61 -7.35
CA SER A 118 -4.94 -8.03 -7.31
C SER A 118 -3.79 -8.83 -6.69
N ALA A 119 -4.10 -9.92 -6.00
CA ALA A 119 -3.07 -10.70 -5.35
C ALA A 119 -1.96 -11.15 -6.34
N ASN A 120 -0.72 -10.97 -5.91
CA ASN A 120 0.45 -11.02 -6.78
C ASN A 120 1.04 -12.43 -6.87
N ALA A 121 0.47 -13.28 -7.74
CA ALA A 121 0.94 -14.67 -7.92
C ALA A 121 2.40 -14.82 -8.39
N LEU A 122 3.04 -13.72 -8.80
CA LEU A 122 4.45 -13.68 -9.23
C LEU A 122 5.36 -12.94 -8.25
N GLY A 123 4.81 -12.33 -7.21
CA GLY A 123 5.54 -11.42 -6.33
C GLY A 123 5.44 -11.84 -4.88
N ASP A 124 5.35 -10.84 -4.00
CA ASP A 124 5.40 -11.05 -2.57
C ASP A 124 4.10 -11.66 -1.99
N PRO A 125 4.18 -12.37 -0.85
CA PRO A 125 3.05 -13.07 -0.24
C PRO A 125 1.81 -12.21 0.00
N PHE A 126 2.01 -10.94 0.38
CA PHE A 126 0.96 -9.94 0.49
C PHE A 126 1.46 -8.56 0.10
N ASN A 127 0.53 -7.68 -0.26
CA ASN A 127 0.78 -6.30 -0.69
C ASN A 127 0.08 -5.31 0.25
N VAL A 128 0.80 -4.26 0.64
CA VAL A 128 0.31 -3.11 1.39
C VAL A 128 0.20 -1.94 0.43
N ASN A 129 -1.03 -1.54 0.10
CA ASN A 129 -1.31 -0.51 -0.90
C ASN A 129 -1.73 0.79 -0.19
N VAL A 130 -1.01 1.88 -0.42
CA VAL A 130 -1.17 3.14 0.29
C VAL A 130 -1.58 4.25 -0.67
N ALA A 131 -2.67 4.95 -0.35
CA ALA A 131 -3.15 6.09 -1.10
C ALA A 131 -3.79 7.13 -0.18
N SER A 132 -3.78 8.39 -0.59
CA SER A 132 -4.52 9.44 0.11
C SER A 132 -5.02 10.50 -0.86
N THR A 133 -5.99 11.28 -0.41
CA THR A 133 -6.44 12.49 -1.11
C THR A 133 -5.95 13.72 -0.34
N LYS A 134 -5.80 14.85 -1.03
CA LYS A 134 -5.42 16.09 -0.35
C LYS A 134 -6.47 16.51 0.68
N GLY A 135 -6.08 16.52 1.96
CA GLY A 135 -6.97 16.85 3.07
C GLY A 135 -7.97 15.76 3.44
N GLY A 136 -7.87 14.57 2.84
CA GLY A 136 -8.61 13.38 3.25
C GLY A 136 -7.74 12.37 3.99
N PRO A 137 -8.28 11.18 4.30
CA PRO A 137 -7.58 10.17 5.09
C PRO A 137 -6.46 9.48 4.31
N LEU A 138 -5.52 8.91 5.05
CA LEU A 138 -4.61 7.88 4.55
C LEU A 138 -5.36 6.55 4.47
N ALA A 139 -5.47 5.98 3.28
CA ALA A 139 -6.01 4.65 3.06
C ALA A 139 -4.87 3.65 2.93
N ILE A 140 -4.98 2.54 3.66
CA ILE A 140 -4.08 1.39 3.58
C ILE A 140 -4.93 0.17 3.25
N VAL A 141 -4.57 -0.56 2.19
CA VAL A 141 -5.28 -1.77 1.76
C VAL A 141 -4.29 -2.93 1.71
N LEU A 142 -4.53 -3.93 2.56
CA LEU A 142 -3.81 -5.21 2.57
C LEU A 142 -4.49 -6.20 1.63
N THR A 143 -3.71 -6.86 0.77
CA THR A 143 -4.20 -7.88 -0.16
C THR A 143 -3.26 -9.07 -0.19
N TRP A 144 -3.78 -10.30 -0.10
CA TRP A 144 -3.02 -11.53 -0.23
C TRP A 144 -3.77 -12.57 -1.05
N TRP A 145 -3.08 -13.63 -1.47
CA TRP A 145 -3.69 -14.80 -2.12
C TRP A 145 -3.81 -15.95 -1.12
N PRO A 146 -4.96 -16.64 -1.03
CA PRO A 146 -5.10 -17.79 -0.14
C PRO A 146 -4.08 -18.90 -0.41
N GLY A 147 -3.33 -19.28 0.62
CA GLY A 147 -2.24 -20.27 0.59
C GLY A 147 -0.86 -19.70 0.25
N MET A 148 -0.73 -18.39 0.07
CA MET A 148 0.52 -17.72 -0.28
C MET A 148 1.34 -17.34 0.96
N LEU A 149 0.72 -17.19 2.13
CA LEU A 149 1.42 -16.76 3.36
C LEU A 149 2.17 -17.91 4.05
N GLY A 150 1.80 -19.16 3.73
CA GLY A 150 2.50 -20.34 4.22
C GLY A 150 2.30 -20.62 5.72
N VAL A 151 1.25 -20.04 6.31
CA VAL A 151 0.82 -20.27 7.70
C VAL A 151 -0.49 -21.05 7.74
N GLU A 152 -0.80 -21.68 8.88
CA GLU A 152 -2.03 -22.48 9.04
C GLU A 152 -3.30 -21.61 8.99
N ASP A 153 -3.25 -20.43 9.63
CA ASP A 153 -4.35 -19.48 9.69
C ASP A 153 -3.90 -18.13 9.10
N GLU A 154 -4.17 -17.95 7.81
CA GLU A 154 -3.79 -16.74 7.08
C GLU A 154 -4.67 -15.54 7.46
N GLU A 155 -5.92 -15.78 7.85
CA GLU A 155 -6.84 -14.72 8.27
C GLU A 155 -6.36 -14.13 9.60
N MET A 156 -6.04 -14.98 10.58
CA MET A 156 -5.48 -14.55 11.87
C MET A 156 -4.19 -13.73 11.70
N LEU A 157 -3.26 -14.17 10.84
CA LEU A 157 -2.03 -13.42 10.59
C LEU A 157 -2.33 -12.02 10.04
N VAL A 158 -3.27 -11.91 9.10
CA VAL A 158 -3.62 -10.61 8.50
C VAL A 158 -4.37 -9.73 9.51
N GLU A 159 -5.24 -10.31 10.34
CA GLU A 159 -5.91 -9.61 11.44
C GLU A 159 -4.87 -9.03 12.42
N GLU A 160 -3.90 -9.82 12.88
CA GLU A 160 -2.83 -9.35 13.77
C GLU A 160 -2.00 -8.21 13.15
N ILE A 161 -1.70 -8.29 11.84
CA ILE A 161 -1.03 -7.20 11.12
C ILE A 161 -1.90 -5.94 11.09
N CYS A 162 -3.19 -6.07 10.79
CA CYS A 162 -4.15 -4.96 10.79
C CYS A 162 -4.27 -4.33 12.19
N GLU A 163 -4.38 -5.13 13.24
CA GLU A 163 -4.46 -4.66 14.63
C GLU A 163 -3.20 -3.89 15.03
N GLY A 164 -2.01 -4.42 14.74
CA GLY A 164 -0.75 -3.73 15.01
C GLY A 164 -0.62 -2.40 14.25
N LEU A 165 -1.09 -2.34 12.99
CA LEU A 165 -1.15 -1.10 12.22
C LEU A 165 -2.14 -0.10 12.84
N VAL A 166 -3.31 -0.57 13.27
CA VAL A 166 -4.33 0.27 13.90
C VAL A 166 -3.83 0.85 15.21
N GLU A 167 -3.20 0.05 16.07
CA GLU A 167 -2.60 0.51 17.32
C GLU A 167 -1.56 1.59 17.05
N GLN A 168 -0.60 1.33 16.16
CA GLN A 168 0.42 2.31 15.80
C GLN A 168 -0.19 3.60 15.22
N MET A 169 -1.20 3.51 14.37
CA MET A 169 -1.81 4.66 13.69
C MET A 169 -2.80 5.44 14.56
N ALA A 170 -3.47 4.79 15.52
CA ALA A 170 -4.39 5.46 16.45
C ALA A 170 -3.68 6.46 17.39
N HIS A 171 -2.35 6.36 17.50
CA HIS A 171 -1.53 7.26 18.30
C HIS A 171 -1.08 8.53 17.55
N PHE A 172 -1.41 8.67 16.26
CA PHE A 172 -1.10 9.84 15.41
C PHE A 172 -2.35 10.68 15.07
#